data_AF-A0A7W1Z0Q5-F1
#
_entry.id   AF-A0A7W1Z0Q5-F1
#
_cell.length_a   1.000
_cell.length_b   1.000
_cell.length_c   1.000
_cell.angle_alpha   90.00
_cell.angle_beta   90.00
_cell.angle_gamma   90.00
#
_symmetry.space_group_name_H-M   'P 1'
#
loop_
_entity.id
_entity.type
_entity.pdbx_description
1 polymer ?
#
loop_
_entity_poly.entity_id
_entity_poly.type
_entity_poly.pdbx_seq_one_letter_code
_entity_poly.pdbx_strand_id
1 'polypeptide(L)' 'MKELYGGIDLHANNSVVVVLDDEDQVRYQKRLPNKLETILQQLAPFQAELQGVVVEST' A
#
# COMPACT_ATOMS: atom_id res chain seq x y z
N MET A 1 -12.85 13.24 -5.60
CA MET A 1 -11.60 12.48 -5.41
C MET A 1 -12.00 11.03 -5.28
N LYS A 2 -11.23 10.09 -5.84
CA LYS A 2 -11.58 8.66 -5.71
C LYS A 2 -11.04 8.17 -4.37
N GLU A 3 -11.80 7.33 -3.69
CA GLU A 3 -11.33 6.71 -2.46
C GLU A 3 -10.29 5.66 -2.80
N LEU A 4 -9.18 5.64 -2.06
CA LEU A 4 -8.12 4.65 -2.22
C LEU A 4 -7.97 3.81 -0.95
N TYR A 5 -7.61 2.55 -1.13
CA TYR A 5 -7.43 1.57 -0.07
C TYR A 5 -6.06 0.92 -0.19
N GLY A 6 -5.28 0.94 0.90
CA GLY A 6 -3.96 0.32 0.95
C GLY A 6 -4.00 -1.09 1.51
N GLY A 7 -3.24 -1.99 0.92
CA GLY A 7 -2.95 -3.32 1.45
C GLY A 7 -1.44 -3.54 1.55
N ILE A 8 -0.98 -4.12 2.66
CA ILE A 8 0.41 -4.54 2.85
C ILE A 8 0.41 -6.01 3.29
N ASP A 9 0.91 -6.88 2.43
CA ASP A 9 1.19 -8.28 2.76
C ASP A 9 2.65 -8.38 3.22
N LEU A 10 2.87 -8.74 4.48
CA LEU A 10 4.18 -8.87 5.08
C LEU A 10 4.76 -10.27 4.88
N HIS A 11 6.04 -10.31 4.49
CA HIS A 11 6.87 -11.49 4.55
C HIS A 11 8.17 -11.24 5.32
N ALA A 12 8.96 -12.28 5.52
CA ALA A 12 10.16 -12.25 6.35
C ALA A 12 11.17 -11.11 6.05
N ASN A 13 11.38 -10.76 4.77
CA ASN A 13 12.38 -9.75 4.37
C ASN A 13 11.84 -8.67 3.42
N ASN A 14 10.57 -8.75 3.05
CA ASN A 14 9.94 -7.82 2.13
C ASN A 14 8.42 -7.79 2.37
N SER A 15 7.76 -6.81 1.79
CA SER A 15 6.32 -6.67 1.79
C SER A 15 5.82 -6.38 0.39
N VAL A 16 4.60 -6.81 0.09
CA VAL A 16 3.88 -6.39 -1.11
C VAL A 16 2.92 -5.29 -0.72
N VAL A 17 3.09 -4.11 -1.30
CA VAL A 17 2.22 -2.94 -1.09
C VAL A 17 1.32 -2.79 -2.30
N VAL A 18 0.01 -2.68 -2.07
CA VAL A 18 -1.02 -2.47 -3.08
C VAL A 18 -1.85 -1.24 -2.71
N VAL A 19 -2.24 -0.45 -3.71
CA VAL A 19 -3.27 0.59 -3.60
C VAL A 19 -4.36 0.27 -4.62
N LEU A 20 -5.59 0.12 -4.12
CA LEU A 20 -6.80 -0.10 -4.91
C LEU A 20 -7.68 1.15 -4.87
N ASP A 21 -8.52 1.34 -5.88
CA ASP A 21 -9.67 2.24 -5.78
C ASP A 21 -10.94 1.50 -5.31
N ASP A 22 -12.03 2.25 -5.19
CA ASP A 22 -13.36 1.79 -4.79
C ASP A 22 -14.03 0.82 -5.78
N GLU A 23 -13.43 0.61 -6.96
CA GLU A 23 -13.87 -0.36 -7.97
C GLU A 23 -12.90 -1.55 -8.06
N ASP A 24 -12.10 -1.79 -7.00
CA ASP A 24 -11.07 -2.82 -6.91
C ASP A 24 -9.96 -2.72 -7.98
N GLN A 25 -9.77 -1.55 -8.61
CA GLN A 25 -8.73 -1.38 -9.62
C GLN A 25 -7.38 -1.07 -8.98
N VAL A 26 -6.36 -1.86 -9.36
CA VAL A 26 -4.99 -1.63 -8.89
C VAL A 26 -4.43 -0.33 -9.47
N ARG A 27 -4.20 0.64 -8.61
CA ARG A 27 -3.54 1.92 -8.94
C ARG A 27 -2.03 1.86 -8.73
N TYR A 28 -1.59 1.03 -7.80
CA TYR A 28 -0.19 0.81 -7.50
C TYR A 28 0.01 -0.58 -6.91
N GLN A 29 1.08 -1.26 -7.31
CA GLN A 29 1.52 -2.50 -6.69
C GLN A 29 3.04 -2.62 -6.79
N LYS A 30 3.69 -2.88 -5.65
CA LYS A 30 5.14 -3.09 -5.62
C LYS A 30 5.58 -3.95 -4.45
N ARG A 31 6.54 -4.82 -4.70
CA ARG A 31 7.30 -5.51 -3.64
C ARG A 31 8.41 -4.58 -3.15
N LEU A 32 8.45 -4.33 -1.84
CA LEU A 32 9.37 -3.41 -1.18
C LEU A 32 10.13 -4.12 -0.06
N PRO A 33 11.36 -3.70 0.26
CA PRO A 33 12.02 -4.18 1.49
C PRO A 33 11.20 -3.74 2.71
N ASN A 34 11.35 -4.46 3.84
CA ASN A 34 10.75 -4.10 5.12
C ASN A 34 11.46 -2.87 5.73
N LYS A 35 11.34 -1.73 5.07
CA LYS A 35 11.89 -0.44 5.44
C LYS A 35 10.77 0.60 5.41
N LEU A 36 10.41 1.09 6.60
CA LEU A 36 9.27 1.99 6.77
C LEU A 36 9.40 3.25 5.90
N GLU A 37 10.58 3.87 5.85
CA GLU A 37 10.82 5.06 5.01
C GLU A 37 10.53 4.79 3.53
N THR A 38 10.94 3.63 3.03
CA THR A 38 10.66 3.23 1.63
C THR A 38 9.17 3.07 1.40
N ILE A 39 8.45 2.41 2.31
CA ILE A 39 7.00 2.22 2.21
C ILE A 39 6.26 3.57 2.23
N LEU A 40 6.59 4.44 3.19
CA LEU A 40 5.99 5.77 3.31
C LEU A 40 6.24 6.64 2.07
N GLN A 41 7.46 6.62 1.51
CA GLN A 41 7.78 7.33 0.27
C GLN A 41 6.94 6.84 -0.92
N GLN A 42 6.64 5.55 -0.98
CA GLN A 42 5.80 4.99 -2.04
C GLN A 42 4.31 5.28 -1.83
N LEU A 43 3.84 5.43 -0.59
CA LEU A 43 2.44 5.76 -0.28
C LEU A 43 2.14 7.27 -0.29
N ALA A 44 3.16 8.12 -0.16
CA ALA A 44 2.99 9.58 -0.11
C ALA A 44 2.14 10.17 -1.27
N PRO A 45 2.25 9.72 -2.54
CA PRO A 45 1.42 10.24 -3.62
C PRO A 45 -0.08 10.00 -3.43
N PHE A 46 -0.47 9.00 -2.63
CA PHE A 46 -1.86 8.57 -2.43
C PHE A 46 -2.44 9.07 -1.09
N GLN A 47 -1.65 9.76 -0.26
CA GLN A 47 -2.01 10.09 1.12
C GLN A 47 -3.33 10.86 1.26
N ALA A 48 -3.63 11.78 0.33
CA ALA A 48 -4.84 12.58 0.37
C ALA A 48 -6.13 11.78 0.09
N GLU A 49 -6.00 10.65 -0.60
CA GLU A 49 -7.13 9.83 -1.08
C GLU A 49 -7.24 8.50 -0.31
N LEU A 50 -6.19 8.07 0.38
CA LEU A 50 -6.15 6.86 1.19
C LEU A 50 -7.11 6.95 2.39
N GLN A 51 -8.10 6.05 2.41
CA GLN A 51 -9.04 5.91 3.53
C GLN A 51 -8.45 5.08 4.67
N GLY A 52 -7.53 4.18 4.35
CA GLY A 52 -6.86 3.33 5.33
C GLY A 52 -5.85 2.39 4.66
N VAL A 53 -5.04 1.75 5.50
CA VAL A 53 -4.09 0.71 5.09
C VAL A 53 -4.29 -0.49 5.99
N VAL A 54 -4.59 -1.65 5.41
CA VAL A 54 -4.64 -2.93 6.11
C VAL A 54 -3.28 -3.61 5.97
N VAL A 55 -2.80 -4.22 7.05
CA VAL A 55 -1.54 -4.95 7.07
C VAL A 55 -1.81 -6.40 7.48
N GLU A 56 -1.44 -7.33 6.62
CA GLU A 56 -1.49 -8.76 6.87
C GLU A 56 -0.10 -9.25 7.28
N SER A 57 -0.01 -10.01 8.38
CA SER A 57 1.21 -10.66 8.84
C SER A 57 1.09 -12.17 8.65
N THR A 58 2.01 -12.75 7.87
CA THR A 58 2.17 -14.21 7.70
C THR A 58 3.19 -14.78 8.68
#